data_AF-I1JRI8-F1
#
_entry.id   AF-I1JRI8-F1
#
_cell.length_a   1.000
_cell.length_b   1.000
_cell.length_c   1.000
_cell.angle_alpha   90.00
_cell.angle_beta   90.00
_cell.angle_gamma   90.00
#
_symmetry.space_group_name_H-M   'P 1'
#
loop_
_entity.id
_entity.type
_entity.pdbx_description
1 polymer ?
#
loop_
_entity_poly.entity_id
_entity_poly.type
_entity_poly.pdbx_seq_one_letter_code
_entity_poly.pdbx_strand_id
1 'polypeptide(L)'
;MVKAVAVLGSSEGVTGTIHFVQEGSGPTTVTGSLAGLKPGLHGFHVHALGDTTNGCLSTGSHFNPNNKEHGAPEDENRHAGDLGNVNVGDDDSSHWTKQHHRKGGCCPC
;
A
#
# COMPACT_ATOMS: atom_id res chain seq x y z
N MET A 1 17.49 -1.56 -10.67
CA MET A 1 16.45 -0.63 -10.21
C MET A 1 15.16 -0.94 -10.96
N VAL A 2 14.07 -1.20 -10.24
CA VAL A 2 12.70 -1.30 -10.79
C VAL A 2 11.84 -0.24 -10.13
N LYS A 3 10.91 0.35 -10.88
CA LYS A 3 10.00 1.39 -10.41
C LYS A 3 8.56 1.04 -10.77
N ALA A 4 7.62 1.40 -9.90
CA ALA A 4 6.19 1.37 -10.18
C ALA A 4 5.50 2.58 -9.57
N VAL A 5 4.32 2.92 -10.08
CA VAL A 5 3.48 4.00 -9.58
C VAL A 5 2.03 3.54 -9.53
N ALA A 6 1.33 3.87 -8.45
CA ALA A 6 -0.10 3.70 -8.31
C ALA A 6 -0.75 5.07 -8.09
N VAL A 7 -1.74 5.41 -8.92
CA VAL A 7 -2.55 6.61 -8.78
C VAL A 7 -3.88 6.21 -8.16
N LEU A 8 -4.20 6.82 -7.03
CA LEU A 8 -5.39 6.53 -6.24
C LEU A 8 -6.43 7.63 -6.45
N GLY A 9 -7.68 7.22 -6.60
CA GLY A 9 -8.83 8.12 -6.66
C GLY A 9 -10.07 7.41 -6.16
N SER A 10 -10.89 8.11 -5.38
CA SER A 10 -12.21 7.64 -4.92
C SER A 10 -13.31 8.62 -5.32
N SER A 11 -14.56 8.14 -5.33
CA SER A 11 -15.74 8.99 -5.49
C SER A 11 -15.99 9.92 -4.30
N GLU A 12 -15.28 9.73 -3.19
CA GLU A 12 -15.39 10.53 -1.97
C GLU A 12 -14.36 11.66 -1.89
N GLY A 13 -13.57 11.87 -2.96
CA GLY A 13 -12.59 12.96 -3.04
C GLY A 13 -11.21 12.62 -2.47
N VAL A 14 -10.99 11.37 -2.03
CA VAL A 14 -9.64 10.90 -1.65
C VAL A 14 -8.82 10.70 -2.91
N THR A 15 -7.63 11.29 -2.94
CA THR A 15 -6.69 11.14 -4.05
C THR A 15 -5.29 10.89 -3.54
N GLY A 16 -4.44 10.32 -4.39
CA GLY A 16 -3.04 10.17 -4.04
C GLY A 16 -2.18 9.53 -5.11
N THR A 17 -0.88 9.56 -4.88
CA THR A 17 0.11 8.90 -5.73
C THR A 17 1.10 8.17 -4.85
N ILE A 18 1.31 6.89 -5.15
CA ILE A 18 2.24 6.02 -4.45
C ILE A 18 3.33 5.58 -5.42
N HIS A 19 4.58 5.81 -5.05
CA HIS A 19 5.75 5.38 -5.79
C HIS A 19 6.42 4.21 -5.09
N PHE A 20 6.79 3.20 -5.88
CA PHE A 20 7.57 2.06 -5.43
C PHE A 20 8.91 2.06 -6.16
N VAL A 21 10.00 1.94 -5.42
CA VAL A 21 11.35 1.83 -5.97
C VAL A 21 12.06 0.67 -5.29
N GLN A 22 12.68 -0.20 -6.09
CA GLN A 22 13.46 -1.30 -5.57
C GLN A 22 14.82 -1.41 -6.25
N GLU A 23 15.86 -1.48 -5.42
CA GLU A 23 17.23 -1.71 -5.86
C GLU A 23 17.62 -3.18 -5.75
N GLY A 24 17.97 -3.78 -6.90
CA GLY A 24 18.34 -5.19 -6.98
C GLY A 24 17.30 -6.10 -6.33
N SER A 25 17.76 -6.94 -5.40
CA SER A 25 16.92 -7.83 -4.58
C SER A 25 16.65 -7.28 -3.18
N GLY A 26 16.96 -6.00 -2.93
CA GLY A 26 16.78 -5.34 -1.62
C GLY A 26 15.33 -5.03 -1.28
N PRO A 27 15.07 -4.31 -0.17
CA PRO A 27 13.73 -3.84 0.16
C PRO A 27 13.17 -2.87 -0.88
N THR A 28 11.85 -2.80 -0.97
CA THR A 28 11.13 -1.82 -1.79
C THR A 28 10.86 -0.58 -0.96
N THR A 29 11.37 0.56 -1.39
CA THR A 29 10.98 1.87 -0.85
C THR A 29 9.62 2.26 -1.39
N VAL A 30 8.70 2.61 -0.50
CA VAL A 30 7.33 3.04 -0.82
C VAL A 30 7.15 4.46 -0.33
N THR A 31 6.87 5.38 -1.25
CA THR A 31 6.65 6.81 -0.95
C THR A 31 5.25 7.18 -1.39
N GLY A 32 4.46 7.74 -0.49
CA GLY A 32 3.07 8.10 -0.74
C GLY A 32 2.78 9.57 -0.48
N SER A 33 1.91 10.13 -1.30
CA SER A 33 1.20 11.38 -1.05
C SER A 33 -0.29 11.13 -1.17
N LEU A 34 -1.05 11.47 -0.13
CA LEU A 34 -2.49 11.32 -0.04
C LEU A 34 -3.13 12.65 0.38
N ALA A 35 -4.32 12.92 -0.13
CA ALA A 35 -5.13 14.08 0.25
C ALA A 35 -6.62 13.73 0.33
N GLY A 36 -7.37 14.47 1.12
CA GLY A 36 -8.82 14.31 1.29
C GLY A 36 -9.22 13.21 2.28
N LEU A 37 -8.26 12.73 3.08
CA LEU A 37 -8.53 11.80 4.19
C LEU A 37 -8.76 12.59 5.47
N LYS A 38 -9.61 12.09 6.37
CA LYS A 38 -9.76 12.66 7.71
C LYS A 38 -8.46 12.50 8.52
N PRO A 39 -8.15 13.39 9.47
CA PRO A 39 -6.99 13.24 10.33
C PRO A 39 -7.00 11.92 11.10
N GLY A 40 -5.82 11.34 11.31
CA GLY A 40 -5.63 10.09 12.05
C GLY A 40 -4.96 8.97 11.23
N LEU A 41 -5.05 7.76 11.76
CA LEU A 41 -4.40 6.57 11.18
C LEU A 41 -5.34 5.86 10.19
N HIS A 42 -4.83 5.62 8.98
CA HIS A 42 -5.53 4.88 7.93
C HIS A 42 -4.72 3.66 7.50
N GLY A 43 -5.37 2.50 7.42
CA GLY A 43 -4.72 1.28 6.94
C GLY A 43 -4.32 1.40 5.46
N PHE A 44 -3.14 0.92 5.12
CA PHE A 44 -2.61 0.94 3.77
C PHE A 44 -2.15 -0.46 3.37
N HIS A 45 -2.71 -0.98 2.28
CA HIS A 45 -2.51 -2.36 1.85
C HIS A 45 -2.38 -2.48 0.33
N VAL A 46 -1.65 -3.50 -0.12
CA VAL A 46 -1.72 -3.99 -1.50
C VAL A 46 -2.75 -5.10 -1.56
N HIS A 47 -3.72 -4.96 -2.46
CA HIS A 47 -4.75 -5.96 -2.71
C HIS A 47 -4.32 -6.96 -3.78
N ALA A 48 -4.97 -8.11 -3.82
CA ALA A 48 -4.60 -9.21 -4.72
C ALA A 48 -4.88 -8.90 -6.20
N LEU A 49 -5.85 -8.01 -6.50
CA LEU A 49 -6.28 -7.69 -7.84
C LEU A 49 -6.21 -6.17 -8.09
N GLY A 50 -5.76 -5.80 -9.28
CA GLY A 50 -5.83 -4.43 -9.80
C GLY A 50 -7.18 -4.08 -10.45
N ASP A 51 -8.24 -4.81 -10.12
CA ASP A 51 -9.58 -4.59 -10.68
C ASP A 51 -10.34 -3.52 -9.88
N THR A 52 -10.54 -2.36 -10.51
CA THR A 52 -11.28 -1.21 -9.95
C THR A 52 -12.62 -0.97 -10.64
N THR A 53 -13.11 -1.93 -11.43
CA THR A 53 -14.37 -1.79 -12.21
C THR A 53 -15.61 -1.63 -11.33
N ASN A 54 -15.58 -2.14 -10.10
CA ASN A 54 -16.61 -1.91 -9.08
C ASN A 54 -16.05 -1.11 -7.88
N GLY A 55 -15.22 -0.11 -8.18
CA GLY A 55 -14.49 0.65 -7.16
C GLY A 55 -13.53 -0.25 -6.38
N CYS A 56 -13.36 0.02 -5.09
CA CYS A 56 -12.45 -0.77 -4.25
C CYS A 56 -12.98 -2.19 -3.95
N LEU A 57 -14.25 -2.49 -4.21
CA LEU A 57 -14.87 -3.78 -3.86
C LEU A 57 -14.38 -4.94 -4.74
N SER A 58 -13.92 -4.66 -5.96
CA SER A 58 -13.41 -5.67 -6.90
C SER A 58 -11.92 -5.98 -6.74
N THR A 59 -11.21 -5.27 -5.86
CA THR A 59 -9.77 -5.44 -5.66
C THR A 59 -9.40 -6.74 -4.93
N GLY A 60 -10.39 -7.43 -4.35
CA GLY A 60 -10.19 -8.67 -3.60
C GLY A 60 -9.59 -8.43 -2.21
N SER A 61 -9.08 -9.50 -1.59
CA SER A 61 -8.43 -9.45 -0.28
C SER A 61 -7.03 -8.84 -0.35
N HIS A 62 -6.38 -8.67 0.81
CA HIS A 62 -4.97 -8.31 0.86
C HIS A 62 -4.14 -9.34 0.08
N PHE A 63 -3.08 -8.86 -0.58
CA PHE A 63 -2.16 -9.71 -1.31
C PHE A 63 -1.42 -10.64 -0.34
N ASN A 64 -1.70 -11.94 -0.44
CA ASN A 64 -1.23 -12.96 0.51
C ASN A 64 -0.72 -14.23 -0.19
N PRO A 65 0.42 -14.16 -0.91
CA PRO A 65 0.96 -15.31 -1.63
C PRO A 65 1.46 -16.42 -0.71
N ASN A 66 1.69 -16.12 0.57
CA ASN A 66 2.24 -17.06 1.55
C ASN A 66 1.18 -17.64 2.49
N ASN A 67 -0.10 -17.34 2.27
CA ASN A 67 -1.23 -17.80 3.08
C ASN A 67 -1.03 -17.59 4.59
N LYS A 68 -0.62 -16.38 4.96
CA LYS A 68 -0.43 -15.94 6.36
C LYS A 68 -1.68 -15.25 6.90
N GLU A 69 -1.71 -14.97 8.20
CA GLU A 69 -2.73 -14.10 8.79
C GLU A 69 -2.35 -12.62 8.59
N HIS A 70 -3.30 -11.72 8.81
CA HIS A 70 -3.03 -10.28 8.81
C HIS A 70 -2.15 -9.89 10.00
N GLY A 71 -1.23 -8.93 9.79
CA GLY A 71 -0.36 -8.43 10.84
C GLY A 71 0.25 -7.07 10.54
N ALA A 72 0.98 -6.53 11.51
CA ALA A 72 1.74 -5.29 11.35
C ALA A 72 2.95 -5.51 10.41
N PRO A 73 3.51 -4.47 9.76
CA PRO A 73 4.65 -4.61 8.84
C PRO A 73 5.91 -5.26 9.43
N GLU A 74 6.10 -5.12 10.74
CA GLU A 74 7.19 -5.69 11.53
C GLU A 74 6.95 -7.16 11.90
N ASP A 75 5.72 -7.64 11.82
CA ASP A 75 5.38 -9.01 12.22
C ASP A 75 5.93 -10.03 11.23
N GLU A 76 6.33 -11.19 11.76
CA GLU A 76 6.70 -12.33 10.92
C GLU A 76 5.48 -12.97 10.25
N ASN A 77 4.36 -13.00 10.95
CA ASN A 77 3.06 -13.45 10.46
C ASN A 77 2.23 -12.23 10.02
N ARG A 78 2.24 -11.98 8.71
CA ARG A 78 1.48 -10.90 8.06
C ARG A 78 1.25 -11.24 6.61
N HIS A 79 0.27 -10.61 5.97
CA HIS A 79 0.17 -10.65 4.53
C HIS A 79 1.34 -9.88 3.89
N ALA A 80 1.75 -10.28 2.68
CA ALA A 80 2.74 -9.52 1.94
C ALA A 80 2.24 -8.11 1.57
N GLY A 81 0.92 -7.96 1.41
CA GLY A 81 0.26 -6.69 1.18
C GLY A 81 0.03 -5.82 2.42
N ASP A 82 0.45 -6.22 3.63
CA ASP A 82 0.25 -5.41 4.83
C ASP A 82 1.35 -4.32 4.96
N LEU A 83 0.98 -3.03 4.85
CA LEU A 83 1.92 -1.90 4.98
C LEU A 83 1.62 -1.00 6.20
N GLY A 84 0.73 -1.46 7.08
CA GLY A 84 0.38 -0.82 8.34
C GLY A 84 -0.41 0.47 8.09
N ASN A 85 -0.21 1.47 8.95
CA ASN A 85 -0.97 2.72 8.89
C ASN A 85 -0.18 3.88 8.28
N VAL A 86 -0.88 4.77 7.58
CA VAL A 86 -0.42 6.11 7.22
C VAL A 86 -1.06 7.11 8.17
N ASN A 87 -0.30 8.11 8.61
CA ASN A 87 -0.82 9.18 9.48
C ASN A 87 -1.20 10.38 8.62
N VAL A 88 -2.45 10.81 8.73
CA VAL A 88 -2.99 12.00 8.07
C VAL A 88 -3.06 13.12 9.08
N GLY A 89 -2.47 14.27 8.74
CA GLY A 89 -2.45 15.45 9.60
C GLY A 89 -3.79 16.20 9.59
N ASP A 90 -3.85 17.28 10.36
CA ASP A 90 -5.04 18.15 10.43
C ASP A 90 -5.28 18.97 9.15
N ASP A 91 -4.35 18.90 8.20
CA ASP A 91 -4.47 19.51 6.86
C ASP A 91 -5.08 18.55 5.82
N ASP A 92 -5.69 17.45 6.27
CA ASP A 92 -6.28 16.37 5.47
C ASP A 92 -5.30 15.73 4.46
N SER A 93 -3.99 15.88 4.71
CA SER A 93 -2.92 15.38 3.83
C SER A 93 -1.98 14.43 4.56
N SER A 94 -1.31 13.57 3.78
CA SER A 94 -0.28 12.67 4.29
C SER A 94 0.84 12.53 3.27
N HIS A 95 2.07 12.73 3.73
CA HIS A 95 3.30 12.45 3.00
C HIS A 95 4.18 11.52 3.82
N TRP A 96 4.56 10.38 3.25
CA TRP A 96 5.29 9.36 4.00
C TRP A 96 6.24 8.56 3.11
N THR A 97 7.24 7.93 3.72
CA THR A 97 8.14 6.98 3.08
C THR A 97 8.40 5.81 4.01
N LYS A 98 8.32 4.58 3.49
CA LYS A 98 8.53 3.32 4.23
C LYS A 98 9.42 2.37 3.44
N GLN A 99 10.15 1.52 4.16
CA GLN A 99 10.84 0.37 3.57
C GLN A 99 9.98 -0.88 3.74
N HIS A 100 9.67 -1.54 2.63
CA HIS A 100 8.92 -2.78 2.60
C HIS A 100 9.83 -3.94 2.21
N HIS A 101 10.06 -4.87 3.13
CA HIS A 101 10.89 -6.05 2.88
C HIS A 101 10.05 -7.16 2.25
N ARG A 102 10.48 -7.66 1.08
CA ARG A 102 9.85 -8.81 0.41
C ARG A 102 9.93 -10.04 1.35
N LYS A 103 8.79 -10.55 1.82
CA LYS A 103 8.70 -11.81 2.59
C LYS A 103 8.24 -12.98 1.68
N GLY A 104 8.75 -13.05 0.45
CA GLY A 104 8.32 -14.00 -0.60
C GLY A 104 8.04 -13.25 -1.90
N GLY A 105 8.55 -13.77 -3.01
CA GLY A 105 8.60 -13.09 -4.31
C GLY A 105 7.24 -12.53 -4.73
N CYS A 106 7.17 -11.22 -4.92
CA CYS A 106 6.03 -10.55 -5.52
C CYS A 106 6.44 -10.07 -6.92
N CYS A 107 5.73 -10.55 -7.94
CA CYS A 107 5.64 -9.85 -9.21
C CYS A 107 4.87 -8.55 -8.97
N PRO A 108 5.40 -7.38 -9.38
CA PRO A 108 4.61 -6.17 -9.46
C PRO A 108 3.64 -6.31 -10.65
N CYS A 109 2.36 -6.42 -10.36
CA CYS A 109 1.25 -6.12 -11.27
C CYS A 109 0.26 -5.25 -10.48
#